data_AF-A0A1G4VEV7-F1
#
_entry.id   AF-A0A1G4VEV7-F1
#
_cell.length_a   1.000
_cell.length_b   1.000
_cell.length_c   1.000
_cell.angle_alpha   90.00
_cell.angle_beta   90.00
_cell.angle_gamma   90.00
#
_symmetry.space_group_name_H-M   'P 1'
#
loop_
_entity.id
_entity.type
_entity.pdbx_description
1 polymer ?
#
loop_
_entity_poly.entity_id
_entity_poly.type
_entity_poly.pdbx_seq_one_letter_code
_entity_poly.pdbx_strand_id
1 'polypeptide(L)'
;MERSEVIERSHRFYVNQVAPMIHEKFPEYEERIAVGIAGEGSDCFGFDDFISRDHDYGTGVCLWVTDEDFKAIGYHLSIAYNELFAHQKGMALSQRLTDRRGVMTIHDFYSNILLIDCDTEHATMSEEQWLSLDHSCLATATNGEVFRDDLGKFTAFRKLLTDYYPDRIWRIRIADELHNFSASLQTNYMRCMLRDDLVAAEMCRATGLKAAMELFFLLKRAYPPYYKWTFKALEAYGDDEYTELIKGLATTPLDYSKWESKSYLPGHLNYDDDIVNIAESLAIDISKALKEKGLIRERDLYLERFVDEILQV
;
A
#
# COMPACT_ATOMS: atom_id res chain seq x y z
N MET A 1 -4.05 2.84 16.82
CA MET A 1 -5.20 2.44 15.98
C MET A 1 -5.86 1.25 16.67
N GLU A 2 -7.17 1.28 16.94
CA GLU A 2 -7.87 0.11 17.49
C GLU A 2 -7.74 -1.08 16.52
N ARG A 3 -7.62 -2.29 17.07
CA ARG A 3 -7.55 -3.53 16.29
C ARG A 3 -8.88 -3.70 15.53
N SER A 4 -8.82 -3.93 14.22
CA SER A 4 -10.00 -4.12 13.37
C SER A 4 -10.90 -5.23 13.95
N GLU A 5 -12.22 -5.01 13.94
CA GLU A 5 -13.20 -5.99 14.41
C GLU A 5 -13.07 -7.34 13.67
N VAL A 6 -12.71 -7.30 12.39
CA VAL A 6 -12.53 -8.51 11.56
C VAL A 6 -11.29 -9.29 11.98
N ILE A 7 -10.18 -8.61 12.26
CA ILE A 7 -8.95 -9.24 12.77
C ILE A 7 -9.24 -9.90 14.11
N GLU A 8 -9.96 -9.21 14.99
CA GLU A 8 -10.31 -9.69 16.33
C GLU A 8 -11.28 -10.89 16.27
N ARG A 9 -12.26 -10.89 15.35
CA ARG A 9 -13.10 -12.07 15.08
C ARG A 9 -12.28 -13.25 14.55
N SER A 10 -11.35 -13.01 13.64
CA SER A 10 -10.51 -14.05 13.04
C SER A 10 -9.53 -14.63 14.05
N HIS A 11 -8.99 -13.80 14.93
CA HIS A 11 -8.17 -14.23 16.07
C HIS A 11 -8.96 -15.13 17.03
N ARG A 12 -10.21 -14.77 17.36
CA ARG A 12 -11.09 -15.65 18.15
C ARG A 12 -11.42 -16.96 17.44
N PHE A 13 -11.64 -16.94 16.14
CA PHE A 13 -11.84 -18.17 15.36
C PHE A 13 -10.60 -19.06 15.40
N TYR A 14 -9.40 -18.46 15.28
CA TYR A 14 -8.14 -19.16 15.44
C TYR A 14 -8.04 -19.85 16.81
N VAL A 15 -8.15 -19.08 17.90
CA VAL A 15 -7.99 -19.60 19.27
C VAL A 15 -9.01 -20.70 19.60
N ASN A 16 -10.27 -20.53 19.20
CA ASN A 16 -11.34 -21.42 19.63
C ASN A 16 -11.54 -22.65 18.72
N GLN A 17 -11.08 -22.60 17.46
CA GLN A 17 -11.40 -23.64 16.48
C GLN A 17 -10.17 -24.16 15.73
N VAL A 18 -9.37 -23.27 15.15
CA VAL A 18 -8.26 -23.67 14.28
C VAL A 18 -7.08 -24.22 15.10
N ALA A 19 -6.71 -23.56 16.21
CA ALA A 19 -5.63 -24.04 17.06
C ALA A 19 -5.92 -25.43 17.66
N PRO A 20 -7.11 -25.71 18.24
CA PRO A 20 -7.48 -27.06 18.66
C PRO A 20 -7.45 -28.09 17.52
N MET A 21 -7.94 -27.72 16.33
CA MET A 21 -7.91 -28.60 15.15
C MET A 21 -6.47 -28.97 14.76
N ILE A 22 -5.56 -28.00 14.72
CA ILE A 22 -4.14 -28.24 14.42
C ILE A 22 -3.53 -29.15 15.49
N HIS A 23 -3.75 -28.85 16.78
CA HIS A 23 -3.18 -29.62 17.89
C HIS A 23 -3.62 -31.09 17.89
N GLU A 24 -4.90 -31.36 17.64
CA GLU A 24 -5.46 -32.71 17.68
C GLU A 24 -5.12 -33.52 16.42
N LYS A 25 -5.18 -32.90 15.24
CA LYS A 25 -5.05 -33.62 13.95
C LYS A 25 -3.65 -33.56 13.34
N PHE A 26 -2.84 -32.55 13.67
CA PHE A 26 -1.51 -32.31 13.08
C PHE A 26 -0.45 -31.96 14.15
N PRO A 27 -0.33 -32.70 15.27
CA PRO A 27 0.56 -32.33 16.37
C PRO A 27 2.03 -32.23 15.96
N GLU A 28 2.49 -33.06 15.01
CA GLU A 28 3.88 -33.04 14.52
C GLU A 28 4.22 -31.80 13.67
N TYR A 29 3.20 -31.08 13.17
CA TYR A 29 3.35 -29.88 12.33
C TYR A 29 2.85 -28.61 13.02
N GLU A 30 2.39 -28.69 14.27
CA GLU A 30 1.77 -27.56 14.95
C GLU A 30 2.68 -26.32 15.00
N GLU A 31 3.97 -26.51 15.32
CA GLU A 31 4.98 -25.44 15.34
C GLU A 31 5.42 -24.99 13.93
N ARG A 32 5.04 -25.74 12.90
CA ARG A 32 5.42 -25.49 11.50
C ARG A 32 4.35 -24.76 10.69
N ILE A 33 3.15 -24.60 11.25
CA ILE A 33 2.03 -23.90 10.62
C ILE A 33 1.96 -22.48 11.17
N ALA A 34 2.31 -21.49 10.35
CA ALA A 34 2.04 -20.10 10.66
C ALA A 34 0.56 -19.79 10.43
N VAL A 35 -0.05 -18.98 11.31
CA VAL A 35 -1.47 -18.64 11.24
C VAL A 35 -1.69 -17.15 11.41
N GLY A 36 -2.57 -16.56 10.62
CA GLY A 36 -2.89 -15.14 10.71
C GLY A 36 -3.95 -14.69 9.71
N ILE A 37 -4.02 -13.37 9.54
CA ILE A 37 -4.86 -12.69 8.58
C ILE A 37 -4.01 -11.67 7.84
N ALA A 38 -3.73 -11.86 6.55
CA ALA A 38 -3.00 -10.90 5.73
C ALA A 38 -3.35 -11.10 4.25
N GLY A 39 -2.94 -10.17 3.40
CA GLY A 39 -3.08 -10.24 1.96
C GLY A 39 -4.24 -9.39 1.42
N GLU A 40 -4.85 -9.85 0.34
CA GLU A 40 -5.91 -9.10 -0.34
C GLU A 40 -7.16 -8.94 0.52
N GLY A 41 -7.81 -7.78 0.40
CA GLY A 41 -9.10 -7.50 1.04
C GLY A 41 -9.05 -6.24 1.90
N SER A 42 -10.17 -5.51 1.97
CA SER A 42 -10.29 -4.33 2.83
C SER A 42 -10.29 -4.68 4.31
N ASP A 43 -10.64 -5.92 4.67
CA ASP A 43 -10.64 -6.44 6.03
C ASP A 43 -9.25 -6.44 6.66
N CYS A 44 -8.23 -6.82 5.88
CA CYS A 44 -6.83 -6.83 6.27
C CYS A 44 -6.27 -5.43 6.52
N PHE A 45 -6.85 -4.40 5.86
CA PHE A 45 -6.51 -2.99 6.08
C PHE A 45 -7.39 -2.33 7.15
N GLY A 46 -8.46 -2.99 7.63
CA GLY A 46 -9.45 -2.39 8.52
C GLY A 46 -10.30 -1.31 7.83
N PHE A 47 -10.42 -1.34 6.51
CA PHE A 47 -11.13 -0.34 5.71
C PHE A 47 -12.54 -0.77 5.29
N ASP A 48 -13.00 -1.93 5.74
CA ASP A 48 -14.35 -2.42 5.45
C ASP A 48 -15.44 -1.42 5.81
N ASP A 49 -16.42 -1.31 4.92
CA ASP A 49 -17.64 -0.55 5.14
C ASP A 49 -18.87 -1.37 4.73
N PHE A 50 -20.04 -0.74 4.62
CA PHE A 50 -21.24 -1.44 4.17
C PHE A 50 -21.17 -1.83 2.68
N ILE A 51 -20.44 -1.06 1.87
CA ILE A 51 -20.36 -1.22 0.40
C ILE A 51 -19.43 -2.39 0.05
N SER A 52 -18.35 -2.62 0.80
CA SER A 52 -17.36 -3.68 0.53
C SER A 52 -17.74 -5.11 0.98
N ARG A 53 -18.97 -5.31 1.50
CA ARG A 53 -19.42 -6.60 2.08
C ARG A 53 -19.80 -7.66 1.04
N ASP A 54 -19.80 -7.34 -0.23
CA ASP A 54 -20.15 -8.25 -1.32
C ASP A 54 -18.98 -9.15 -1.77
N HIS A 55 -17.77 -8.91 -1.27
CA HIS A 55 -16.56 -9.60 -1.72
C HIS A 55 -15.82 -10.39 -0.61
N ASP A 56 -15.53 -9.78 0.54
CA ASP A 56 -14.68 -10.36 1.61
C ASP A 56 -15.46 -10.63 2.91
N TYR A 57 -16.69 -11.15 2.79
CA TYR A 57 -17.54 -11.42 3.95
C TYR A 57 -17.32 -12.83 4.53
N GLY A 58 -16.88 -12.89 5.79
CA GLY A 58 -16.72 -14.14 6.55
C GLY A 58 -15.80 -14.00 7.76
N THR A 59 -15.46 -15.12 8.39
CA THR A 59 -14.43 -15.18 9.45
C THR A 59 -13.56 -16.38 9.18
N GLY A 60 -12.30 -16.14 8.82
CA GLY A 60 -11.35 -17.18 8.46
C GLY A 60 -9.93 -16.66 8.65
N VAL A 61 -8.98 -17.58 8.59
CA VAL A 61 -7.55 -17.29 8.73
C VAL A 61 -6.77 -17.96 7.61
N CYS A 62 -5.56 -17.47 7.36
CA CYS A 62 -4.59 -18.14 6.52
C CYS A 62 -3.76 -19.10 7.38
N LEU A 63 -3.48 -20.29 6.85
CA LEU A 63 -2.55 -21.26 7.39
C LEU A 63 -1.40 -21.35 6.39
N TRP A 64 -0.30 -20.66 6.71
CA TRP A 64 0.88 -20.63 5.85
C TRP A 64 1.85 -21.73 6.26
N VAL A 65 2.28 -22.51 5.28
CA VAL A 65 3.21 -23.63 5.46
C VAL A 65 4.35 -23.56 4.45
N THR A 66 5.45 -24.25 4.72
CA THR A 66 6.53 -24.40 3.71
C THR A 66 6.05 -25.28 2.54
N ASP A 67 6.73 -25.23 1.40
CA ASP A 67 6.42 -26.13 0.27
C ASP A 67 6.61 -27.61 0.62
N GLU A 68 7.56 -27.91 1.52
CA GLU A 68 7.78 -29.26 2.06
C GLU A 68 6.56 -29.72 2.88
N ASP A 69 6.13 -28.90 3.84
CA ASP A 69 5.00 -29.24 4.70
C ASP A 69 3.68 -29.28 3.92
N PHE A 70 3.51 -28.41 2.92
CA PHE A 70 2.33 -28.45 2.05
C PHE A 70 2.25 -29.75 1.26
N LYS A 71 3.38 -30.27 0.76
CA LYS A 71 3.42 -31.59 0.11
C LYS A 71 3.08 -32.72 1.08
N ALA A 72 3.51 -32.60 2.34
CA ALA A 72 3.28 -33.63 3.36
C ALA A 72 1.83 -33.65 3.88
N ILE A 73 1.27 -32.48 4.22
CA ILE A 73 -0.01 -32.37 4.94
C ILE A 73 -1.03 -31.43 4.30
N GLY A 74 -0.67 -30.65 3.27
CA GLY A 74 -1.51 -29.56 2.75
C GLY A 74 -2.91 -29.99 2.33
N TYR A 75 -3.05 -31.15 1.70
CA TYR A 75 -4.35 -31.71 1.32
C TYR A 75 -5.23 -32.03 2.54
N HIS A 76 -4.69 -32.76 3.52
CA HIS A 76 -5.43 -33.13 4.72
C HIS A 76 -5.73 -31.93 5.63
N LEU A 77 -4.78 -30.99 5.73
CA LEU A 77 -4.96 -29.74 6.48
C LEU A 77 -6.07 -28.89 5.86
N SER A 78 -6.15 -28.83 4.53
CA SER A 78 -7.22 -28.12 3.82
C SER A 78 -8.59 -28.73 4.09
N ILE A 79 -8.72 -30.06 4.08
CA ILE A 79 -9.96 -30.75 4.43
C ILE A 79 -10.36 -30.42 5.87
N ALA A 80 -9.43 -30.59 6.82
CA ALA A 80 -9.71 -30.35 8.22
C ALA A 80 -10.11 -28.89 8.51
N TYR A 81 -9.48 -27.93 7.84
CA TYR A 81 -9.85 -26.51 7.93
C TYR A 81 -11.24 -26.26 7.34
N ASN A 82 -11.55 -26.80 6.15
CA ASN A 82 -12.83 -26.62 5.49
C ASN A 82 -14.00 -27.29 6.26
N GLU A 83 -13.74 -28.39 6.96
CA GLU A 83 -14.71 -29.04 7.84
C GLU A 83 -15.19 -28.12 8.97
N LEU A 84 -14.38 -27.16 9.45
CA LEU A 84 -14.79 -26.21 10.50
C LEU A 84 -16.00 -25.36 10.06
N PHE A 85 -16.08 -25.02 8.78
CA PHE A 85 -17.17 -24.22 8.22
C PHE A 85 -18.42 -25.05 7.92
N ALA A 86 -18.26 -26.30 7.48
CA ALA A 86 -19.36 -27.19 7.15
C ALA A 86 -20.28 -27.48 8.35
N HIS A 87 -19.73 -27.45 9.57
CA HIS A 87 -20.46 -27.74 10.80
C HIS A 87 -21.09 -26.50 11.46
N GLN A 88 -20.92 -25.29 10.90
CA GLN A 88 -21.43 -24.05 11.48
C GLN A 88 -22.41 -23.34 10.54
N LYS A 89 -23.70 -23.44 10.88
CA LYS A 89 -24.77 -22.72 10.16
C LYS A 89 -24.49 -21.21 10.18
N GLY A 90 -24.42 -20.60 9.00
CA GLY A 90 -24.22 -19.15 8.84
C GLY A 90 -22.77 -18.68 8.80
N MET A 91 -21.79 -19.59 8.76
CA MET A 91 -20.36 -19.26 8.63
C MET A 91 -19.75 -19.60 7.26
N ALA A 92 -20.57 -19.77 6.23
CA ALA A 92 -20.07 -19.95 4.88
C ALA A 92 -19.25 -18.72 4.46
N LEU A 93 -17.98 -18.93 4.12
CA LEU A 93 -17.15 -17.90 3.49
C LEU A 93 -17.70 -17.63 2.07
N SER A 94 -17.55 -16.41 1.58
CA SER A 94 -17.71 -16.16 0.15
C SER A 94 -16.70 -17.01 -0.64
N GLN A 95 -17.00 -17.38 -1.89
CA GLN A 95 -16.05 -18.13 -2.73
C GLN A 95 -14.70 -17.40 -2.80
N ARG A 96 -14.75 -16.08 -3.01
CA ARG A 96 -13.56 -15.23 -3.09
C ARG A 96 -12.74 -15.21 -1.80
N LEU A 97 -13.39 -15.23 -0.64
CA LEU A 97 -12.70 -15.31 0.64
C LEU A 97 -12.11 -16.71 0.88
N THR A 98 -12.71 -17.75 0.31
CA THR A 98 -12.18 -19.12 0.35
C THR A 98 -10.90 -19.25 -0.48
N ASP A 99 -10.79 -18.50 -1.58
CA ASP A 99 -9.57 -18.46 -2.40
C ASP A 99 -8.41 -17.67 -1.73
N ARG A 100 -8.74 -16.80 -0.76
CA ARG A 100 -7.79 -15.90 -0.06
C ARG A 100 -7.44 -16.36 1.36
N ARG A 101 -8.18 -17.32 1.90
CA ARG A 101 -8.05 -17.85 3.28
C ARG A 101 -7.87 -19.36 3.22
N GLY A 102 -7.43 -19.93 4.33
CA GLY A 102 -7.15 -21.36 4.42
C GLY A 102 -5.68 -21.68 4.14
N VAL A 103 -5.44 -22.89 3.67
CA VAL A 103 -4.10 -23.47 3.61
C VAL A 103 -3.42 -23.08 2.31
N MET A 104 -2.21 -22.53 2.42
CA MET A 104 -1.40 -22.12 1.28
C MET A 104 0.08 -22.17 1.65
N THR A 105 0.95 -22.20 0.63
CA THR A 105 2.39 -22.09 0.89
C THR A 105 2.76 -20.63 1.16
N ILE A 106 3.82 -20.42 1.98
CA ILE A 106 4.39 -19.08 2.19
C ILE A 106 4.86 -18.50 0.84
N HIS A 107 5.48 -19.34 0.02
CA HIS A 107 5.90 -19.01 -1.34
C HIS A 107 4.74 -18.46 -2.18
N ASP A 108 3.66 -19.23 -2.35
CA ASP A 108 2.56 -18.86 -3.23
C ASP A 108 1.83 -17.61 -2.70
N PHE A 109 1.69 -17.46 -1.38
CA PHE A 109 1.10 -16.27 -0.78
C PHE A 109 1.84 -15.00 -1.21
N TYR A 110 3.16 -14.95 -1.03
CA TYR A 110 3.94 -13.76 -1.38
C TYR A 110 4.11 -13.60 -2.88
N SER A 111 4.41 -14.68 -3.61
CA SER A 111 4.63 -14.62 -5.06
C SER A 111 3.39 -14.16 -5.82
N ASN A 112 2.19 -14.57 -5.38
CA ASN A 112 0.94 -14.13 -6.00
C ASN A 112 0.61 -12.66 -5.70
N ILE A 113 0.90 -12.16 -4.51
CA ILE A 113 0.63 -10.75 -4.16
C ILE A 113 1.66 -9.81 -4.81
N LEU A 114 2.94 -10.21 -4.79
CA LEU A 114 4.05 -9.41 -5.31
C LEU A 114 4.25 -9.57 -6.82
N LEU A 115 3.59 -10.55 -7.45
CA LEU A 115 3.67 -10.83 -8.88
C LEU A 115 5.09 -11.14 -9.37
N ILE A 116 5.91 -11.73 -8.51
CA ILE A 116 7.27 -12.19 -8.79
C ILE A 116 7.51 -13.54 -8.10
N ASP A 117 8.52 -14.28 -8.56
CA ASP A 117 8.99 -15.49 -7.90
C ASP A 117 9.80 -15.12 -6.63
N CYS A 118 9.21 -15.32 -5.46
CA CYS A 118 9.78 -14.88 -4.18
C CYS A 118 10.65 -15.95 -3.52
N ASP A 119 11.88 -15.59 -3.13
CA ASP A 119 12.72 -16.45 -2.29
C ASP A 119 12.30 -16.34 -0.81
N THR A 120 11.19 -17.00 -0.50
CA THR A 120 10.64 -17.05 0.87
C THR A 120 11.43 -17.95 1.81
N GLU A 121 12.25 -18.86 1.28
CA GLU A 121 13.06 -19.78 2.08
C GLU A 121 14.26 -19.05 2.71
N HIS A 122 14.92 -18.18 1.94
CA HIS A 122 16.05 -17.38 2.39
C HIS A 122 15.68 -15.96 2.82
N ALA A 123 14.44 -15.53 2.57
CA ALA A 123 13.96 -14.18 2.86
C ALA A 123 14.84 -13.10 2.24
N THR A 124 15.06 -13.21 0.92
CA THR A 124 15.85 -12.25 0.15
C THR A 124 15.13 -11.75 -1.09
N MET A 125 15.50 -10.55 -1.53
CA MET A 125 15.03 -9.94 -2.77
C MET A 125 16.15 -9.10 -3.40
N SER A 126 16.28 -9.19 -4.72
CA SER A 126 17.24 -8.39 -5.48
C SER A 126 16.77 -6.94 -5.65
N GLU A 127 17.69 -6.02 -5.96
CA GLU A 127 17.31 -4.63 -6.28
C GLU A 127 16.35 -4.55 -7.49
N GLU A 128 16.54 -5.41 -8.50
CA GLU A 128 15.68 -5.44 -9.68
C GLU A 128 14.24 -5.82 -9.31
N GLN A 129 14.07 -6.84 -8.46
CA GLN A 129 12.76 -7.21 -7.93
C GLN A 129 12.15 -6.05 -7.14
N TRP A 130 12.92 -5.42 -6.25
CA TRP A 130 12.45 -4.26 -5.49
C TRP A 130 11.99 -3.09 -6.38
N LEU A 131 12.65 -2.84 -7.51
CA LEU A 131 12.27 -1.82 -8.48
C LEU A 131 11.00 -2.19 -9.25
N SER A 132 10.79 -3.47 -9.56
CA SER A 132 9.63 -3.90 -10.35
C SER A 132 8.31 -3.91 -9.58
N LEU A 133 8.36 -3.89 -8.24
CA LEU A 133 7.14 -3.98 -7.42
C LEU A 133 6.31 -2.69 -7.42
N ASP A 134 4.99 -2.85 -7.48
CA ASP A 134 4.05 -1.78 -7.16
C ASP A 134 3.93 -1.61 -5.63
N HIS A 135 3.80 -0.37 -5.18
CA HIS A 135 3.71 -0.07 -3.74
C HIS A 135 2.46 -0.69 -3.09
N SER A 136 1.35 -0.85 -3.83
CA SER A 136 0.10 -1.38 -3.29
C SER A 136 0.18 -2.89 -3.06
N CYS A 137 0.96 -3.62 -3.86
CA CYS A 137 1.29 -5.03 -3.61
C CYS A 137 2.10 -5.18 -2.31
N LEU A 138 3.07 -4.30 -2.06
CA LEU A 138 3.85 -4.29 -0.81
C LEU A 138 2.99 -3.96 0.41
N ALA A 139 2.08 -2.98 0.30
CA ALA A 139 1.10 -2.68 1.34
C ALA A 139 0.21 -3.91 1.62
N THR A 140 -0.22 -4.62 0.57
CA THR A 140 -1.07 -5.82 0.67
C THR A 140 -0.32 -6.99 1.30
N ALA A 141 0.94 -7.22 0.95
CA ALA A 141 1.76 -8.31 1.48
C ALA A 141 2.12 -8.11 2.98
N THR A 142 2.07 -6.87 3.46
CA THR A 142 2.48 -6.48 4.81
C THR A 142 1.32 -6.06 5.72
N ASN A 143 0.08 -6.08 5.25
CA ASN A 143 -1.09 -5.73 6.05
C ASN A 143 -1.50 -6.84 7.03
N GLY A 144 -2.56 -6.60 7.79
CA GLY A 144 -3.13 -7.58 8.72
C GLY A 144 -2.17 -7.98 9.86
N GLU A 145 -2.33 -9.19 10.38
CA GLU A 145 -1.67 -9.66 11.59
C GLU A 145 -1.34 -11.16 11.55
N VAL A 146 -0.16 -11.51 12.08
CA VAL A 146 0.27 -12.91 12.30
C VAL A 146 -0.03 -13.28 13.75
N PHE A 147 -0.80 -14.34 13.97
CA PHE A 147 -1.21 -14.79 15.30
C PHE A 147 -0.21 -15.80 15.90
N ARG A 148 0.42 -16.63 15.06
CA ARG A 148 1.42 -17.62 15.45
C ARG A 148 2.34 -17.94 14.27
N ASP A 149 3.63 -18.13 14.51
CA ASP A 149 4.63 -18.58 13.53
C ASP A 149 5.89 -19.05 14.27
N ASP A 150 5.85 -20.26 14.86
CA ASP A 150 6.97 -20.73 15.70
C ASP A 150 8.20 -21.09 14.87
N LEU A 151 7.99 -21.60 13.64
CA LEU A 151 9.07 -21.85 12.67
C LEU A 151 9.74 -20.55 12.19
N GLY A 152 9.02 -19.43 12.22
CA GLY A 152 9.53 -18.08 11.94
C GLY A 152 9.73 -17.75 10.46
N LYS A 153 9.37 -18.67 9.54
CA LYS A 153 9.62 -18.51 8.10
C LYS A 153 8.72 -17.46 7.46
N PHE A 154 7.44 -17.43 7.82
CA PHE A 154 6.51 -16.41 7.33
C PHE A 154 6.93 -15.02 7.83
N THR A 155 7.24 -14.93 9.12
CA THR A 155 7.67 -13.71 9.80
C THR A 155 8.99 -13.20 9.23
N ALA A 156 9.94 -14.07 8.87
CA ALA A 156 11.20 -13.66 8.27
C ALA A 156 11.00 -12.92 6.94
N PHE A 157 10.20 -13.48 6.02
CA PHE A 157 9.91 -12.80 4.74
C PHE A 157 9.05 -11.55 4.94
N ARG A 158 8.05 -11.61 5.83
CA ARG A 158 7.26 -10.42 6.19
C ARG A 158 8.16 -9.31 6.71
N LYS A 159 9.14 -9.64 7.55
CA LYS A 159 10.08 -8.70 8.14
C LYS A 159 10.93 -8.03 7.07
N LEU A 160 11.43 -8.77 6.07
CA LEU A 160 12.14 -8.20 4.93
C LEU A 160 11.32 -7.07 4.27
N LEU A 161 10.01 -7.28 4.09
CA LEU A 161 9.14 -6.28 3.49
C LEU A 161 8.82 -5.11 4.43
N THR A 162 8.59 -5.37 5.72
CA THR A 162 8.24 -4.34 6.72
C THR A 162 9.45 -3.53 7.20
N ASP A 163 10.67 -4.05 7.07
CA ASP A 163 11.93 -3.30 7.25
C ASP A 163 12.11 -2.21 6.18
N TYR A 164 11.22 -2.21 5.19
CA TYR A 164 11.07 -1.21 4.14
C TYR A 164 12.09 -1.32 3.00
N TYR A 165 11.93 -0.48 1.98
CA TYR A 165 12.82 -0.43 0.83
C TYR A 165 14.30 -0.28 1.24
N PRO A 166 15.21 -0.99 0.55
CA PRO A 166 16.63 -0.63 0.58
C PRO A 166 16.82 0.85 0.22
N ASP A 167 17.80 1.51 0.83
CA ASP A 167 17.92 2.98 0.76
C ASP A 167 18.00 3.52 -0.68
N ARG A 168 18.73 2.82 -1.55
CA ARG A 168 18.84 3.15 -2.97
C ARG A 168 17.50 3.09 -3.69
N ILE A 169 16.70 2.05 -3.45
CA ILE A 169 15.37 1.86 -4.04
C ILE A 169 14.42 2.95 -3.55
N TRP A 170 14.46 3.25 -2.26
CA TRP A 170 13.66 4.31 -1.66
C TRP A 170 13.95 5.68 -2.29
N ARG A 171 15.23 6.01 -2.48
CA ARG A 171 15.66 7.25 -3.14
C ARG A 171 15.22 7.33 -4.59
N ILE A 172 15.33 6.24 -5.35
CA ILE A 172 14.84 6.16 -6.73
C ILE A 172 13.34 6.46 -6.77
N ARG A 173 12.55 5.81 -5.92
CA ARG A 173 11.09 6.04 -5.87
C ARG A 173 10.73 7.47 -5.48
N ILE A 174 11.47 8.08 -4.56
CA ILE A 174 11.27 9.51 -4.24
C ILE A 174 11.58 10.36 -5.46
N ALA A 175 12.71 10.13 -6.13
CA ALA A 175 13.11 10.88 -7.31
C ALA A 175 12.06 10.78 -8.44
N ASP A 176 11.54 9.58 -8.70
CA ASP A 176 10.49 9.34 -9.68
C ASP A 176 9.21 10.14 -9.35
N GLU A 177 8.76 10.13 -8.09
CA GLU A 177 7.56 10.87 -7.72
C GLU A 177 7.75 12.39 -7.62
N LEU A 178 8.96 12.87 -7.28
CA LEU A 178 9.30 14.29 -7.41
C LEU A 178 9.24 14.74 -8.85
N HIS A 179 9.72 13.90 -9.78
CA HIS A 179 9.62 14.17 -11.21
C HIS A 179 8.15 14.18 -11.66
N ASN A 180 7.36 13.16 -11.29
CA ASN A 180 5.95 13.08 -11.64
C ASN A 180 5.17 14.30 -11.13
N PHE A 181 5.41 14.72 -9.88
CA PHE A 181 4.80 15.93 -9.32
C PHE A 181 5.22 17.19 -10.09
N SER A 182 6.51 17.39 -10.31
CA SER A 182 7.06 18.60 -10.94
C SER A 182 6.65 18.73 -12.40
N ALA A 183 6.73 17.63 -13.14
CA ALA A 183 6.35 17.58 -14.54
C ALA A 183 4.84 17.83 -14.71
N SER A 184 4.00 17.23 -13.86
CA SER A 184 2.54 17.36 -13.97
C SER A 184 2.03 18.70 -13.44
N LEU A 185 2.17 19.00 -12.15
CA LEU A 185 1.55 20.17 -11.51
C LEU A 185 2.36 21.46 -11.69
N GLN A 186 3.69 21.41 -11.52
CA GLN A 186 4.51 22.62 -11.54
C GLN A 186 4.86 23.08 -12.96
N THR A 187 4.76 22.18 -13.95
CA THR A 187 5.16 22.46 -15.33
C THR A 187 4.00 22.36 -16.33
N ASN A 188 3.37 21.19 -16.45
CA ASN A 188 2.46 20.92 -17.56
C ASN A 188 1.03 21.41 -17.31
N TYR A 189 0.53 21.40 -16.07
CA TYR A 189 -0.82 21.89 -15.74
C TYR A 189 -1.05 23.31 -16.30
N MET A 190 -0.16 24.25 -15.98
CA MET A 190 -0.22 25.62 -16.50
C MET A 190 -0.18 25.66 -18.04
N ARG A 191 0.68 24.85 -18.68
CA ARG A 191 0.78 24.82 -20.14
C ARG A 191 -0.50 24.31 -20.79
N CYS A 192 -1.20 23.37 -20.16
CA CYS A 192 -2.49 22.87 -20.60
C CYS A 192 -3.58 23.94 -20.40
N MET A 193 -3.61 24.61 -19.25
CA MET A 193 -4.57 25.68 -18.98
C MET A 193 -4.42 26.86 -19.97
N LEU A 194 -3.20 27.28 -20.27
CA LEU A 194 -2.91 28.33 -21.28
C LEU A 194 -3.31 27.95 -22.71
N ARG A 195 -3.51 26.66 -23.00
CA ARG A 195 -3.93 26.14 -24.30
C ARG A 195 -5.40 25.79 -24.36
N ASP A 196 -6.15 26.04 -23.29
CA ASP A 196 -7.55 25.63 -23.16
C ASP A 196 -7.73 24.10 -23.29
N ASP A 197 -6.73 23.32 -22.87
CA ASP A 197 -6.77 21.85 -22.91
C ASP A 197 -7.18 21.27 -21.56
N LEU A 198 -8.50 21.22 -21.35
CA LEU A 198 -9.16 20.70 -20.15
C LEU A 198 -8.75 19.28 -19.80
N VAL A 199 -8.74 18.42 -20.80
CA VAL A 199 -8.51 16.99 -20.60
C VAL A 199 -7.08 16.78 -20.14
N ALA A 200 -6.12 17.44 -20.77
CA ALA A 200 -4.72 17.35 -20.37
C ALA A 200 -4.46 18.01 -19.00
N ALA A 201 -5.13 19.12 -18.68
CA ALA A 201 -5.02 19.78 -17.37
C ALA A 201 -5.51 18.86 -16.24
N GLU A 202 -6.64 18.17 -16.45
CA GLU A 202 -7.16 17.18 -15.50
C GLU A 202 -6.23 15.97 -15.34
N MET A 203 -5.65 15.48 -16.45
CA MET A 203 -4.63 14.42 -16.38
C MET A 203 -3.40 14.86 -15.57
N CYS A 204 -2.94 16.10 -15.75
CA CYS A 204 -1.85 16.65 -14.96
C CYS A 204 -2.21 16.70 -13.47
N ARG A 205 -3.43 17.18 -13.16
CA ARG A 205 -3.92 17.27 -11.78
C ARG A 205 -3.99 15.88 -11.11
N ALA A 206 -4.58 14.90 -11.78
CA ALA A 206 -4.68 13.54 -11.27
C ALA A 206 -3.31 12.88 -11.07
N THR A 207 -2.37 13.10 -12.00
CA THR A 207 -0.99 12.58 -11.91
C THR A 207 -0.25 13.18 -10.72
N GLY A 208 -0.30 14.49 -10.56
CA GLY A 208 0.37 15.15 -9.45
C GLY A 208 -0.28 14.89 -8.10
N LEU A 209 -1.61 14.72 -8.06
CA LEU A 209 -2.33 14.29 -6.86
C LEU A 209 -1.85 12.91 -6.38
N LYS A 210 -1.71 11.95 -7.31
CA LYS A 210 -1.15 10.63 -7.03
C LYS A 210 0.29 10.75 -6.49
N ALA A 211 1.14 11.49 -7.20
CA ALA A 211 2.55 11.70 -6.82
C ALA A 211 2.69 12.34 -5.44
N ALA A 212 1.87 13.35 -5.12
CA ALA A 212 1.88 14.02 -3.82
C ALA A 212 1.52 13.06 -2.67
N MET A 213 0.51 12.20 -2.86
CA MET A 213 0.17 11.19 -1.87
C MET A 213 1.28 10.14 -1.73
N GLU A 214 1.86 9.67 -2.83
CA GLU A 214 2.94 8.68 -2.79
C GLU A 214 4.21 9.22 -2.13
N LEU A 215 4.59 10.47 -2.41
CA LEU A 215 5.67 11.16 -1.71
C LEU A 215 5.43 11.22 -0.20
N PHE A 216 4.20 11.50 0.24
CA PHE A 216 3.87 11.48 1.66
C PHE A 216 4.20 10.11 2.28
N PHE A 217 3.74 9.01 1.69
CA PHE A 217 4.00 7.67 2.22
C PHE A 217 5.48 7.28 2.15
N LEU A 218 6.17 7.60 1.04
CA LEU A 218 7.61 7.38 0.89
C LEU A 218 8.39 8.08 2.00
N LEU A 219 8.05 9.33 2.30
CA LEU A 219 8.69 10.10 3.35
C LEU A 219 8.34 9.53 4.73
N LYS A 220 7.12 9.02 4.95
CA LYS A 220 6.74 8.34 6.21
C LYS A 220 7.31 6.91 6.34
N ARG A 221 8.04 6.41 5.34
CA ARG A 221 8.54 5.02 5.28
C ARG A 221 7.40 4.00 5.39
N ALA A 222 6.32 4.25 4.66
CA ALA A 222 5.15 3.39 4.59
C ALA A 222 4.78 3.09 3.15
N TYR A 223 4.06 2.00 2.92
CA TYR A 223 3.52 1.67 1.60
C TYR A 223 2.09 2.19 1.49
N PRO A 224 1.76 3.04 0.48
CA PRO A 224 0.38 3.39 0.21
C PRO A 224 -0.41 2.14 -0.20
N PRO A 225 -1.63 1.93 0.35
CA PRO A 225 -2.52 0.89 -0.15
C PRO A 225 -3.03 1.24 -1.56
N TYR A 226 -3.79 0.33 -2.15
CA TYR A 226 -4.40 0.50 -3.47
C TYR A 226 -5.14 1.85 -3.59
N TYR A 227 -5.09 2.49 -4.78
CA TYR A 227 -5.42 3.91 -4.97
C TYR A 227 -6.72 4.39 -4.32
N LYS A 228 -7.77 3.56 -4.31
CA LYS A 228 -9.08 3.89 -3.73
C LYS A 228 -9.07 4.05 -2.20
N TRP A 229 -8.02 3.58 -1.54
CA TRP A 229 -7.81 3.65 -0.10
C TRP A 229 -6.67 4.58 0.31
N THR A 230 -5.86 5.05 -0.64
CA THR A 230 -4.67 5.85 -0.36
C THR A 230 -4.98 7.11 0.43
N PHE A 231 -6.04 7.86 0.04
CA PHE A 231 -6.46 9.05 0.77
C PHE A 231 -6.96 8.73 2.19
N LYS A 232 -7.79 7.69 2.35
CA LYS A 232 -8.27 7.22 3.66
C LYS A 232 -7.11 6.81 4.58
N ALA A 233 -6.08 6.17 4.01
CA ALA A 233 -4.87 5.83 4.74
C ALA A 233 -4.07 7.08 5.13
N LEU A 234 -4.01 8.10 4.27
CA LEU A 234 -3.35 9.37 4.55
C LEU A 234 -4.05 10.11 5.70
N GLU A 235 -5.39 10.16 5.70
CA GLU A 235 -6.19 10.73 6.80
C GLU A 235 -5.85 10.07 8.15
N ALA A 236 -5.59 8.76 8.16
CA ALA A 236 -5.25 8.03 9.38
C ALA A 236 -3.87 8.39 9.98
N TYR A 237 -2.98 9.05 9.22
CA TYR A 237 -1.69 9.55 9.72
C TYR A 237 -1.80 10.90 10.46
N GLY A 238 -2.95 11.59 10.40
CA GLY A 238 -3.21 12.80 11.18
C GLY A 238 -2.42 14.03 10.76
N ASP A 239 -2.06 14.15 9.48
CA ASP A 239 -1.43 15.35 8.92
C ASP A 239 -2.50 16.27 8.33
N ASP A 240 -3.25 16.95 9.20
CA ASP A 240 -4.50 17.66 8.83
C ASP A 240 -4.26 18.72 7.74
N GLU A 241 -3.15 19.46 7.78
CA GLU A 241 -2.85 20.49 6.79
C GLU A 241 -2.53 19.88 5.41
N TYR A 242 -1.63 18.90 5.36
CA TYR A 242 -1.30 18.21 4.10
C TYR A 242 -2.51 17.46 3.53
N THR A 243 -3.31 16.83 4.39
CA THR A 243 -4.55 16.13 4.03
C THR A 243 -5.57 17.07 3.39
N GLU A 244 -5.78 18.25 3.99
CA GLU A 244 -6.71 19.24 3.45
C GLU A 244 -6.20 19.84 2.14
N LEU A 245 -4.88 20.00 1.94
CA LEU A 245 -4.30 20.38 0.65
C LEU A 245 -4.57 19.32 -0.43
N ILE A 246 -4.35 18.03 -0.13
CA ILE A 246 -4.65 16.92 -1.06
C ILE A 246 -6.13 16.91 -1.44
N LYS A 247 -7.02 17.07 -0.45
CA LYS A 247 -8.47 17.15 -0.68
C LYS A 247 -8.87 18.38 -1.48
N GLY A 248 -8.26 19.53 -1.20
CA GLY A 248 -8.43 20.76 -1.96
C GLY A 248 -8.04 20.57 -3.42
N LEU A 249 -6.86 19.99 -3.69
CA LEU A 249 -6.38 19.73 -5.05
C LEU A 249 -7.38 18.87 -5.86
N ALA A 250 -7.96 17.84 -5.21
CA ALA A 250 -8.93 16.95 -5.84
C ALA A 250 -10.31 17.59 -6.09
N THR A 251 -10.70 18.58 -5.30
CA THR A 251 -12.09 19.11 -5.30
C THR A 251 -12.22 20.50 -5.90
N THR A 252 -11.13 21.28 -5.98
CA THR A 252 -11.12 22.60 -6.61
C THR A 252 -11.47 22.47 -8.10
N PRO A 253 -12.47 23.21 -8.60
CA PRO A 253 -12.80 23.21 -10.03
C PRO A 253 -11.72 23.93 -10.83
N LEU A 254 -11.50 23.50 -12.08
CA LEU A 254 -10.64 24.23 -13.01
C LEU A 254 -11.32 25.57 -13.37
N ASP A 255 -10.58 26.68 -13.30
CA ASP A 255 -11.10 28.03 -13.57
C ASP A 255 -10.31 28.71 -14.69
N TYR A 256 -10.81 28.63 -15.92
CA TYR A 256 -10.20 29.26 -17.09
C TYR A 256 -10.21 30.77 -17.08
N SER A 257 -11.13 31.40 -16.35
CA SER A 257 -11.21 32.86 -16.32
C SER A 257 -9.89 33.47 -15.77
N LYS A 258 -9.14 32.68 -14.99
CA LYS A 258 -7.81 33.02 -14.46
C LYS A 258 -6.70 32.98 -15.52
N TRP A 259 -6.95 32.37 -16.67
CA TRP A 259 -5.96 32.09 -17.72
C TRP A 259 -6.21 32.85 -19.03
N GLU A 260 -7.44 33.34 -19.30
CA GLU A 260 -7.83 34.01 -20.56
C GLU A 260 -6.91 35.17 -20.99
N SER A 261 -6.38 35.92 -20.03
CA SER A 261 -5.51 37.09 -20.28
C SER A 261 -4.03 36.82 -20.08
N LYS A 262 -3.66 35.57 -19.76
CA LYS A 262 -2.29 35.18 -19.42
C LYS A 262 -1.55 34.70 -20.67
N SER A 263 -0.25 34.96 -20.70
CA SER A 263 0.65 34.45 -21.73
C SER A 263 1.71 33.57 -21.09
N TYR A 264 2.19 32.57 -21.83
CA TYR A 264 3.25 31.71 -21.33
C TYR A 264 4.54 32.51 -21.09
N LEU A 265 5.04 32.46 -19.86
CA LEU A 265 6.33 33.00 -19.48
C LEU A 265 7.09 31.92 -18.69
N PRO A 266 8.21 31.39 -19.23
CA PRO A 266 8.98 30.35 -18.55
C PRO A 266 9.38 30.76 -17.12
N GLY A 267 9.13 29.88 -16.15
CA GLY A 267 9.49 30.11 -14.75
C GLY A 267 8.53 31.01 -13.96
N HIS A 268 7.43 31.46 -14.56
CA HIS A 268 6.40 32.24 -13.88
C HIS A 268 5.11 31.42 -13.72
N LEU A 269 4.63 31.32 -12.48
CA LEU A 269 3.38 30.65 -12.14
C LEU A 269 2.22 31.65 -12.05
N ASN A 270 1.01 31.17 -12.35
CA ASN A 270 -0.22 31.97 -12.23
C ASN A 270 -0.89 31.74 -10.87
N TYR A 271 -0.49 32.49 -9.86
CA TYR A 271 -1.06 32.40 -8.51
C TYR A 271 -2.51 32.93 -8.40
N ASP A 272 -3.14 33.36 -9.50
CA ASP A 272 -4.58 33.64 -9.52
C ASP A 272 -5.43 32.36 -9.60
N ASP A 273 -4.81 31.21 -9.91
CA ASP A 273 -5.44 29.88 -9.96
C ASP A 273 -5.20 29.12 -8.64
N ASP A 274 -6.27 28.65 -8.02
CA ASP A 274 -6.23 27.97 -6.71
C ASP A 274 -5.50 26.62 -6.76
N ILE A 275 -5.57 25.87 -7.87
CA ILE A 275 -4.83 24.61 -8.05
C ILE A 275 -3.33 24.88 -8.06
N VAL A 276 -2.89 25.97 -8.68
CA VAL A 276 -1.47 26.39 -8.64
C VAL A 276 -1.02 26.72 -7.22
N ASN A 277 -1.84 27.44 -6.45
CA ASN A 277 -1.52 27.76 -5.04
C ASN A 277 -1.43 26.50 -4.16
N ILE A 278 -2.36 25.56 -4.33
CA ILE A 278 -2.37 24.30 -3.59
C ILE A 278 -1.14 23.46 -3.94
N ALA A 279 -0.79 23.35 -5.23
CA ALA A 279 0.38 22.62 -5.67
C ALA A 279 1.68 23.18 -5.08
N GLU A 280 1.84 24.50 -5.06
CA GLU A 280 3.03 25.13 -4.46
C GLU A 280 3.07 24.99 -2.94
N SER A 281 1.91 24.95 -2.27
CA SER A 281 1.83 24.67 -0.82
C SER A 281 2.27 23.23 -0.50
N LEU A 282 1.80 22.26 -1.28
CA LEU A 282 2.25 20.86 -1.20
C LEU A 282 3.77 20.75 -1.44
N ALA A 283 4.31 21.49 -2.42
CA ALA A 283 5.74 21.49 -2.71
C ALA A 283 6.57 22.03 -1.54
N ILE A 284 6.09 23.06 -0.83
CA ILE A 284 6.73 23.58 0.39
C ILE A 284 6.83 22.49 1.46
N ASP A 285 5.75 21.77 1.72
CA ASP A 285 5.70 20.72 2.73
C ASP A 285 6.59 19.53 2.36
N ILE A 286 6.56 19.12 1.09
CA ILE A 286 7.44 18.07 0.57
C ILE A 286 8.91 18.49 0.71
N SER A 287 9.28 19.69 0.29
CA SER A 287 10.66 20.20 0.40
C SER A 287 11.13 20.27 1.87
N LYS A 288 10.25 20.69 2.78
CA LYS A 288 10.53 20.68 4.22
C LYS A 288 10.77 19.26 4.73
N ALA A 289 9.91 18.31 4.40
CA ALA A 289 10.03 16.92 4.84
C ALA A 289 11.27 16.22 4.26
N LEU A 290 11.63 16.50 3.01
CA LEU A 290 12.88 16.04 2.39
C LEU A 290 14.10 16.54 3.18
N LYS A 291 14.13 17.82 3.53
CA LYS A 291 15.23 18.43 4.30
C LYS A 291 15.34 17.86 5.72
N GLU A 292 14.20 17.68 6.40
CA GLU A 292 14.16 17.08 7.74
C GLU A 292 14.70 15.65 7.76
N LYS A 293 14.57 14.93 6.64
CA LYS A 293 15.11 13.57 6.45
C LYS A 293 16.55 13.54 5.97
N GLY A 294 17.19 14.70 5.77
CA GLY A 294 18.55 14.79 5.26
C GLY A 294 18.70 14.32 3.82
N LEU A 295 17.61 14.32 3.03
CA LEU A 295 17.63 13.95 1.62
C LEU A 295 18.13 15.07 0.71
N ILE A 296 17.99 16.32 1.17
CA ILE A 296 18.42 17.54 0.46
C ILE A 296 19.11 18.51 1.42
N ARG A 297 20.02 19.34 0.92
CA ARG A 297 20.74 20.37 1.69
C ARG A 297 19.94 21.67 1.83
N GLU A 298 19.38 22.13 0.72
CA GLU A 298 18.66 23.40 0.63
C GLU A 298 17.21 23.17 0.18
N ARG A 299 16.34 24.12 0.53
CA ARG A 299 14.94 24.08 0.10
C ARG A 299 14.76 24.93 -1.14
N ASP A 300 13.83 24.51 -1.97
CA ASP A 300 13.40 25.10 -3.22
C ASP A 300 11.93 24.73 -3.43
N LEU A 301 11.20 25.53 -4.20
CA LEU A 301 9.81 25.25 -4.52
C LEU A 301 9.71 24.27 -5.69
N TYR A 302 10.65 24.29 -6.64
CA TYR A 302 10.61 23.42 -7.80
C TYR A 302 11.26 22.07 -7.49
N LEU A 303 10.44 21.03 -7.28
CA LEU A 303 10.87 19.76 -6.70
C LEU A 303 11.82 18.97 -7.62
N GLU A 304 11.76 19.17 -8.93
CA GLU A 304 12.65 18.54 -9.93
C GLU A 304 14.13 18.78 -9.59
N ARG A 305 14.47 19.93 -8.98
CA ARG A 305 15.85 20.28 -8.62
C ARG A 305 16.50 19.31 -7.64
N PHE A 306 15.68 18.56 -6.90
CA PHE A 306 16.16 17.62 -5.89
C PHE A 306 16.46 16.23 -6.45
N VAL A 307 16.00 15.91 -7.68
CA VAL A 307 16.13 14.57 -8.28
C VAL A 307 17.59 14.12 -8.31
N ASP A 308 18.48 14.93 -8.88
CA ASP A 308 19.90 14.59 -8.98
C ASP A 308 20.57 14.49 -7.59
N GLU A 309 20.22 15.36 -6.65
CA GLU A 309 20.78 15.34 -5.29
C GLU A 309 20.39 14.07 -4.54
N ILE A 310 19.12 13.64 -4.67
CA ILE A 310 18.60 12.45 -3.99
C ILE A 310 19.23 11.16 -4.54
N LEU A 311 19.57 11.14 -5.83
CA LEU A 311 20.16 9.99 -6.52
C LEU A 311 21.69 9.87 -6.38
N GLN A 312 22.39 10.90 -5.88
CA GLN A 312 23.85 10.96 -5.80
C GLN A 312 24.50 10.13 -4.66
N VAL A 313 23.80 9.13 -4.11
CA VAL A 313 24.25 8.32 -2.96
C VAL A 313 24.73 6.94 -3.36
#